data_AF-A0A2P6S805-F1
#
_entry.id   AF-A0A2P6S805-F1
#
_cell.length_a   1.000
_cell.length_b   1.000
_cell.length_c   1.000
_cell.angle_alpha   90.00
_cell.angle_beta   90.00
_cell.angle_gamma   90.00
#
_symmetry.space_group_name_H-M   'P 1'
#
loop_
_entity.id
_entity.type
_entity.pdbx_description
1 polymer ?
#
loop_
_entity_poly.entity_id
_entity_poly.type
_entity_poly.pdbx_seq_one_letter_code
_entity_poly.pdbx_strand_id
1 'polypeptide(L)' 'MKFFCADLVRCAKDRRLRVKGPVRMPTKILHITTRKSPCGEGTNTWDRFELYGHKRVIDLFSSPDV' A
#
# COMPACT_ATOMS: atom_id res chain seq x y z
N MET A 1 1.12 5.58 -4.92
CA MET A 1 -0.20 5.65 -4.23
C MET A 1 -0.82 7.06 -4.17
N LYS A 2 -0.09 8.14 -3.82
CA LYS A 2 -0.68 9.48 -3.65
C LYS A 2 -1.39 10.02 -4.90
N PHE A 3 -0.76 9.87 -6.08
CA PHE A 3 -1.31 10.30 -7.36
C PHE A 3 -2.67 9.65 -7.67
N PHE A 4 -2.72 8.32 -7.65
CA PHE A 4 -3.95 7.57 -7.89
C PHE A 4 -5.10 7.91 -6.92
N CYS A 5 -4.80 8.08 -5.62
CA CYS A 5 -5.83 8.48 -4.66
C CYS A 5 -6.40 9.88 -4.96
N ALA A 6 -5.58 10.81 -5.46
CA ALA A 6 -6.04 12.15 -5.82
C ALA A 6 -6.93 12.10 -7.07
N ASP A 7 -6.54 11.35 -8.10
CA ASP A 7 -7.35 11.17 -9.30
C ASP A 7 -8.69 10.49 -9.00
N LEU A 8 -8.71 9.43 -8.17
CA LEU A 8 -9.95 8.75 -7.81
C LEU A 8 -10.93 9.68 -7.08
N VAL A 9 -10.42 10.49 -6.14
CA VAL A 9 -11.23 11.48 -5.42
C VAL A 9 -11.74 12.56 -6.36
N ARG A 10 -10.93 13.00 -7.33
CA ARG A 10 -11.36 13.97 -8.35
C ARG A 10 -12.51 13.40 -9.18
N CYS A 11 -12.33 12.21 -9.76
CA CYS A 11 -13.37 11.58 -10.60
C CYS A 11 -14.67 11.33 -9.82
N ALA A 12 -14.59 10.97 -8.54
CA ALA A 12 -15.77 10.75 -7.71
C ALA A 12 -16.52 12.07 -7.40
N LYS A 13 -15.79 13.19 -7.23
CA LYS A 13 -16.38 14.53 -7.08
C LYS A 13 -17.04 15.00 -8.38
N ASP A 14 -16.43 14.75 -9.53
CA ASP A 14 -17.00 15.09 -10.84
C ASP A 14 -18.36 14.42 -11.06
N ARG A 15 -18.51 13.18 -10.58
CA ARG A 15 -19.75 12.40 -10.61
C ARG A 15 -20.71 12.69 -9.45
N ARG A 16 -20.42 13.69 -8.62
CA ARG A 16 -21.20 14.10 -7.43
C ARG A 16 -21.47 12.96 -6.43
N LEU A 17 -20.57 11.98 -6.34
CA LEU A 17 -20.66 10.90 -5.36
C LEU A 17 -20.25 11.38 -3.96
N ARG A 18 -20.88 10.81 -2.93
CA ARG A 18 -20.45 11.05 -1.54
C ARG A 18 -19.21 10.20 -1.27
N VAL A 19 -18.10 10.88 -0.95
CA VAL A 19 -16.80 10.24 -0.72
C VAL A 19 -16.37 10.46 0.73
N LYS A 20 -15.99 9.39 1.42
CA LYS A 20 -15.15 9.48 2.62
C LYS A 20 -13.69 9.40 2.17
N GLY A 21 -12.93 10.46 2.50
CA GLY A 21 -11.61 10.70 1.93
C GLY A 21 -10.59 9.56 2.16
N PRO A 22 -9.45 9.58 1.44
CA PRO A 22 -8.45 8.52 1.51
C PRO A 22 -7.80 8.44 2.88
N VAL A 23 -8.23 7.46 3.70
CA VAL A 23 -7.65 7.18 5.00
C VAL A 23 -6.37 6.38 4.82
N ARG A 24 -5.27 6.85 5.41
CA ARG A 24 -3.99 6.14 5.39
C ARG A 24 -4.01 5.07 6.47
N MET A 25 -3.98 3.81 6.05
CA MET A 25 -3.78 2.70 6.98
C MET A 25 -2.29 2.62 7.35
N PRO A 26 -1.98 2.04 8.52
CA PRO A 26 -0.61 1.75 8.90
C PRO A 26 0.11 0.98 7.79
N THR A 27 1.33 1.40 7.46
CA THR A 27 2.16 0.67 6.49
C THR A 27 2.62 -0.61 7.16
N LYS A 28 2.29 -1.76 6.57
CA LYS A 28 2.81 -3.04 7.04
C LYS A 28 4.22 -3.21 6.48
N ILE A 29 5.17 -3.42 7.37
CA ILE A 29 6.56 -3.66 6.99
C ILE A 29 6.82 -5.14 7.17
N LEU A 30 7.14 -5.81 6.07
CA LEU A 30 7.53 -7.21 6.06
C LEU A 30 9.06 -7.26 6.08
N HIS A 31 9.62 -7.84 7.13
CA HIS A 31 11.05 -8.01 7.28
C HIS A 31 11.41 -9.46 6.99
N ILE A 32 12.31 -9.67 6.04
CA ILE A 32 12.89 -10.98 5.74
C ILE A 32 14.40 -10.85 5.94
N THR A 33 14.92 -11.59 6.92
CA THR A 33 16.37 -11.68 7.16
C THR A 33 16.87 -13.03 6.70
N THR A 34 17.76 -13.04 5.71
CA THR A 34 18.36 -14.27 5.16
C THR A 34 19.87 -14.15 5.18
N ARG A 35 20.56 -15.29 5.20
CA ARG A 35 22.01 -15.31 5.01
C ARG A 35 22.33 -14.84 3.58
N LYS A 36 23.42 -14.08 3.43
CA LYS A 36 23.89 -13.67 2.09
C LYS A 36 24.38 -14.86 1.28
N SER A 37 25.12 -15.75 1.94
CA SER A 37 25.68 -16.94 1.31
C SER A 37 24.65 -18.08 1.27
N PRO A 38 24.55 -18.81 0.14
CA PRO A 38 23.72 -20.01 0.04
C PRO A 38 24.36 -21.24 0.72
N CYS A 39 25.69 -21.24 0.91
CA CYS A 39 26.43 -22.34 1.52
C CYS A 39 26.81 -22.04 2.97
N GLY A 40 27.12 -23.11 3.73
CA GLY A 40 27.47 -23.09 5.16
C GLY A 40 28.75 -22.31 5.50
N GLU A 41 29.68 -22.22 4.54
CA GLU A 41 31.05 -21.74 4.75
C GLU A 41 31.20 -20.21 4.72
N GLY A 42 32.27 -19.72 5.34
CA GLY A 42 32.63 -18.29 5.39
C GLY A 42 31.95 -17.49 6.50
N THR A 43 32.24 -16.18 6.56
CA THR A 43 31.76 -15.28 7.62
C THR A 43 30.23 -15.17 7.63
N ASN A 44 29.63 -15.24 8.82
CA ASN A 44 28.19 -15.10 9.02
C ASN A 44 27.72 -13.68 8.67
N THR A 45 27.28 -13.51 7.43
CA THR A 45 26.74 -12.25 6.91
C THR A 45 25.26 -12.40 6.59
N TRP A 46 24.48 -11.38 6.92
CA TRP A 46 23.02 -11.38 6.81
C TRP A 46 22.56 -10.21 5.95
N ASP A 47 21.57 -10.47 5.09
CA ASP A 47 20.80 -9.45 4.41
C ASP A 47 19.49 -9.20 5.14
N ARG A 48 19.02 -7.95 5.07
CA ARG A 48 17.74 -7.53 5.63
C ARG A 48 16.90 -6.91 4.53
N PHE A 49 15.97 -7.70 4.02
CA PHE A 49 15.02 -7.26 3.01
C PHE A 49 13.78 -6.70 3.70
N GLU A 50 13.34 -5.53 3.26
CA GLU A 50 12.17 -4.84 3.79
C GLU A 50 11.19 -4.53 2.67
N LEU A 51 9.97 -5.06 2.78
CA LEU A 51 8.89 -4.73 1.87
C LEU A 51 7.87 -3.85 2.59
N TYR A 52 7.62 -2.67 2.01
CA TYR A 52 6.71 -1.67 2.54
C TYR A 52 5.35 -1.74 1.84
N GLY A 53 4.38 -2.38 2.50
CA GLY A 53 3.00 -2.46 2.03
C GLY A 53 2.20 -1.21 2.40
N HIS A 54 2.05 -0.26 1.47
CA HIS A 54 1.25 0.96 1.69
C HIS A 54 -0.22 0.77 1.31
N LYS A 55 -1.11 0.73 2.32
CA LYS A 55 -2.57 0.64 2.13
C LYS A 55 -3.26 1.99 2.37
N ARG A 56 -4.26 2.29 1.56
CA ARG A 56 -5.21 3.40 1.76
C ARG A 56 -6.63 2.89 1.51
N VAL A 57 -7.60 3.41 2.25
CA VAL A 57 -9.03 3.06 2.11
C VAL A 57 -9.79 4.31 1.68
N ILE A 58 -10.66 4.16 0.68
CA ILE A 58 -11.54 5.22 0.18
C ILE A 58 -12.94 4.61 0.16
N ASP A 59 -13.87 5.22 0.88
CA ASP A 59 -15.27 4.77 0.88
C ASP A 59 -16.08 5.64 -0.08
N LEU A 60 -16.73 5.00 -1.04
CA LEU A 60 -17.58 5.62 -2.04
C LEU A 60 -19.02 5.13 -1.83
N PHE A 61 -19.96 6.06 -1.76
CA PHE A 61 -21.39 5.73 -1.72
C PHE A 61 -22.00 6.02 -3.10
N SER A 62 -22.48 4.97 -3.76
CA SER A 62 -23.24 5.04 -5.01
C SER A 62 -24.50 4.20 -4.88
N SER A 63 -25.62 4.69 -5.43
CA SER A 63 -26.78 3.84 -5.68
C SER A 63 -26.41 2.85 -6.80
N PRO A 64 -26.86 1.58 -6.75
CA PRO A 64 -26.61 0.60 -7.81
C PRO A 64 -27.32 0.91 -9.14
N ASP A 65 -28.24 1.88 -9.16
CA ASP A 65 -29.03 2.25 -10.34
C ASP A 65 -28.60 3.61 -10.94
N VAL A 66 -27.45 3.59 -11.65
CA VAL A 66 -27.14 4.25 -12.95
C VAL A 66 -25.98 3.49 -13.58
#